data_AF-A0A535HLV4-F1
#
_entry.id   AF-A0A535HLV4-F1
#
_cell.length_a   1.000
_cell.length_b   1.000
_cell.length_c   1.000
_cell.angle_alpha   90.00
_cell.angle_beta   90.00
_cell.angle_gamma   90.00
#
_symmetry.space_group_name_H-M   'P 1'
#
loop_
_entity.id
_entity.type
_entity.pdbx_description
1 polymer ?
#
loop_
_entity_poly.entity_id
_entity_poly.type
_entity_poly.pdbx_seq_one_letter_code
_entity_poly.pdbx_strand_id
1 'polypeptide(L)'
;MTSSAGAWLPNESIFLERAATPHVRPHRPLNQGDIFTDITITLTNRKNNGEASPKLRLGCAMLIGHPCSLRGGANLAALQNVAEVRPIKENEAERFREPWNTNLKLFPLTGFVEGELWVTDFNVLGTVHFKLLEQRRVACLTLEGWAAMQRRYAAHSLRIDQSIELRAADIRSQWNEIEIWEECCSRGYTDTYLPSSSHPT
;
A
#
# COMPACT_ATOMS: atom_id res chain seq x y z
N MET A 1 -19.36 -27.54 -1.97
CA MET A 1 -19.77 -26.15 -1.71
C MET A 1 -18.79 -25.24 -2.44
N THR A 2 -19.15 -24.77 -3.63
CA THR A 2 -18.38 -23.75 -4.35
C THR A 2 -18.54 -22.45 -3.56
N SER A 3 -17.51 -22.10 -2.77
CA SER A 3 -17.34 -20.74 -2.27
C SER A 3 -17.52 -19.81 -3.46
N SER A 4 -18.62 -19.06 -3.51
CA SER A 4 -18.74 -17.95 -4.45
C SER A 4 -17.53 -17.09 -4.17
N ALA A 5 -16.57 -17.05 -5.10
CA ALA A 5 -15.36 -16.26 -4.95
C ALA A 5 -15.80 -14.83 -4.64
N GLY A 6 -15.77 -14.47 -3.35
CA GLY A 6 -16.33 -13.22 -2.85
C GLY A 6 -15.67 -12.06 -3.58
N ALA A 7 -16.39 -10.95 -3.69
CA ALA A 7 -15.86 -9.74 -4.30
C ALA A 7 -14.43 -9.46 -3.79
N TRP A 8 -13.50 -9.22 -4.71
CA TRP A 8 -12.10 -8.97 -4.36
C TRP A 8 -11.89 -7.59 -3.74
N LEU A 9 -12.89 -6.72 -3.87
CA LEU A 9 -12.95 -5.40 -3.28
C LEU A 9 -14.23 -5.28 -2.44
N PRO A 10 -14.23 -4.41 -1.41
CA PRO A 10 -15.47 -3.98 -0.78
C PRO A 10 -16.37 -3.26 -1.80
N ASN A 11 -17.68 -3.23 -1.52
CA ASN A 11 -18.65 -2.49 -2.34
C ASN A 11 -18.53 -0.96 -2.16
N GLU A 12 -17.91 -0.54 -1.06
CA GLU A 12 -17.68 0.86 -0.73
C GLU A 12 -16.30 1.35 -1.23
N SER A 13 -16.02 2.64 -1.05
CA SER A 13 -14.70 3.20 -1.35
C SER A 13 -13.60 2.45 -0.59
N ILE A 14 -12.53 2.06 -1.29
CA ILE A 14 -11.32 1.51 -0.65
C ILE A 14 -10.43 2.58 -0.04
N PHE A 15 -10.78 3.85 -0.20
CA PHE A 15 -9.99 4.99 0.27
C PHE A 15 -10.66 5.69 1.44
N LEU A 16 -9.88 5.92 2.49
CA LEU A 16 -10.27 6.76 3.63
C LEU A 16 -10.23 8.24 3.22
N GLU A 17 -9.18 8.63 2.51
CA GLU A 17 -9.00 9.99 2.00
C GLU A 17 -8.15 9.97 0.73
N ARG A 18 -8.40 10.93 -0.16
CA ARG A 18 -7.67 11.18 -1.40
C ARG A 18 -7.55 12.68 -1.60
N ALA A 19 -6.41 13.14 -2.05
CA ALA A 19 -6.24 14.52 -2.50
C ALA A 19 -5.49 14.56 -3.82
N ALA A 20 -5.82 15.55 -4.66
CA ALA A 20 -5.10 15.81 -5.90
C ALA A 20 -3.65 16.28 -5.64
N THR A 21 -3.37 16.79 -4.43
CA THR A 21 -2.06 17.25 -3.99
C THR A 21 -1.59 16.48 -2.75
N PRO A 22 -0.27 16.44 -2.48
CA PRO A 22 0.26 15.79 -1.29
C PRO A 22 -0.27 16.32 0.05
N HIS A 23 0.16 15.65 1.13
CA HIS A 23 -0.13 15.95 2.54
C HIS A 23 -1.47 15.43 3.08
N VAL A 24 -2.01 14.35 2.51
CA VAL A 24 -3.15 13.63 3.10
C VAL A 24 -2.78 13.09 4.48
N ARG A 25 -3.63 13.41 5.47
CA ARG A 25 -3.51 12.95 6.87
C ARG A 25 -2.09 13.09 7.43
N PRO A 26 -1.56 14.32 7.57
CA PRO A 26 -0.14 14.55 7.87
C PRO A 26 0.31 13.97 9.23
N HIS A 27 -0.62 13.75 10.15
CA HIS A 27 -0.36 13.15 11.46
C HIS A 27 -0.45 11.62 11.47
N ARG A 28 -0.97 11.00 10.39
CA ARG A 28 -1.06 9.54 10.30
C ARG A 28 0.33 8.96 10.03
N PRO A 29 0.79 7.97 10.84
CA PRO A 29 2.06 7.31 10.58
C PRO A 29 2.04 6.61 9.22
N LEU A 30 3.22 6.38 8.63
CA LEU A 30 3.34 5.61 7.39
C LEU A 30 2.72 4.23 7.59
N ASN A 31 1.78 3.86 6.71
CA ASN A 31 1.11 2.57 6.76
C ASN A 31 1.11 1.89 5.39
N GLN A 32 1.07 0.56 5.41
CA GLN A 32 0.88 -0.22 4.21
C GLN A 32 -0.42 0.20 3.50
N GLY A 33 -0.36 0.37 2.18
CA GLY A 33 -1.48 0.88 1.38
C GLY A 33 -1.50 2.40 1.20
N ASP A 34 -0.69 3.16 1.93
CA ASP A 34 -0.52 4.59 1.66
C ASP A 34 0.03 4.80 0.24
N ILE A 35 -0.56 5.75 -0.49
CA ILE A 35 -0.14 6.11 -1.85
C ILE A 35 0.54 7.48 -1.83
N PHE A 36 1.66 7.57 -2.54
CA PHE A 36 2.51 8.75 -2.62
C PHE A 36 2.71 9.16 -4.07
N THR A 37 2.84 10.46 -4.32
CA THR A 37 3.20 11.01 -5.64
C THR A 37 4.67 11.46 -5.68
N ASP A 38 5.18 11.70 -6.87
CA ASP A 38 6.54 12.18 -7.13
C ASP A 38 7.62 11.29 -6.49
N ILE A 39 7.41 9.98 -6.47
CA ILE A 39 8.34 9.02 -5.90
C ILE A 39 9.28 8.52 -7.00
N THR A 40 10.58 8.64 -6.76
CA THR A 40 11.60 7.99 -7.58
C THR A 40 11.78 6.55 -7.11
N ILE A 41 11.22 5.62 -7.87
CA ILE A 41 11.38 4.18 -7.63
C ILE A 41 12.66 3.71 -8.32
N THR A 42 13.58 3.15 -7.55
CA THR A 42 14.77 2.47 -8.08
C THR A 42 14.38 1.04 -8.45
N LEU A 43 14.31 0.77 -9.75
CA LEU A 43 14.03 -0.56 -10.29
C LEU A 43 15.33 -1.24 -10.73
N THR A 44 15.37 -2.57 -10.60
CA THR A 44 16.47 -3.37 -11.13
C THR A 44 16.03 -4.00 -12.44
N ASN A 45 16.59 -3.52 -13.55
CA ASN A 45 16.40 -4.14 -14.87
C ASN A 45 17.59 -5.03 -15.21
N ARG A 46 17.35 -6.14 -15.89
CA ARG A 46 18.42 -6.87 -16.57
C ARG A 46 18.56 -6.34 -18.00
N LYS A 47 19.77 -5.92 -18.37
CA LYS A 47 20.15 -5.65 -19.75
C LYS A 47 20.10 -6.95 -20.57
N ASN A 48 20.14 -6.85 -21.89
CA ASN A 48 20.17 -8.00 -22.81
C ASN A 48 21.37 -8.94 -22.58
N ASN A 49 22.45 -8.44 -21.96
CA ASN A 49 23.62 -9.23 -21.56
C ASN A 49 23.48 -9.89 -20.17
N GLY A 50 22.31 -9.76 -19.52
CA GLY A 50 22.03 -10.31 -18.19
C GLY A 50 22.47 -9.42 -17.01
N GLU A 51 23.20 -8.33 -17.25
CA GLU A 51 23.67 -7.43 -16.18
C GLU A 51 22.51 -6.65 -15.55
N ALA A 52 22.50 -6.57 -14.23
CA ALA A 52 21.62 -5.67 -13.50
C ALA A 52 22.01 -4.21 -13.78
N SER A 53 21.02 -3.39 -14.11
CA SER A 53 21.16 -1.95 -14.28
C SER A 53 20.04 -1.23 -13.54
N PRO A 54 20.37 -0.19 -12.76
CA PRO A 54 19.34 0.59 -12.09
C PRO A 54 18.56 1.38 -13.15
N LYS A 55 17.23 1.29 -13.08
CA LYS A 55 16.32 2.15 -13.82
C LYS A 55 15.53 2.98 -12.81
N LEU A 56 15.72 4.29 -12.85
CA LEU A 56 14.93 5.21 -12.05
C LEU A 56 13.61 5.49 -12.78
N ARG A 57 12.51 5.49 -12.01
CA ARG A 57 11.20 5.89 -12.52
C ARG A 57 10.55 6.84 -11.53
N LEU A 58 10.19 8.03 -12.01
CA LEU A 58 9.38 8.98 -11.26
C LEU A 58 7.89 8.68 -11.49
N GLY A 59 7.10 8.64 -10.42
CA GLY A 59 5.65 8.45 -10.53
C GLY A 59 4.97 8.28 -9.18
N CYS A 60 3.79 7.66 -9.20
CA CYS A 60 3.09 7.29 -7.97
C CYS A 60 3.58 5.93 -7.45
N ALA A 61 3.56 5.76 -6.14
CA ALA A 61 3.96 4.51 -5.50
C ALA A 61 3.07 4.22 -4.28
N MET A 62 2.77 2.94 -4.06
CA MET A 62 2.07 2.46 -2.86
C MET A 62 3.06 1.80 -1.92
N LEU A 63 3.02 2.14 -0.63
CA LEU A 63 3.81 1.48 0.39
C LEU A 63 3.29 0.05 0.62
N ILE A 64 4.15 -0.95 0.43
CA ILE A 64 3.79 -2.37 0.56
C ILE A 64 4.45 -3.05 1.75
N GLY A 65 5.37 -2.38 2.45
CA GLY A 65 5.94 -2.90 3.68
C GLY A 65 4.87 -3.09 4.76
N HIS A 66 4.85 -4.25 5.41
CA HIS A 66 3.99 -4.50 6.57
C HIS A 66 4.40 -3.56 7.72
N PRO A 67 3.47 -3.06 8.57
CA PRO A 67 3.81 -2.12 9.66
C PRO A 67 5.02 -2.53 10.51
N CYS A 68 5.13 -3.81 10.88
CA CYS A 68 6.28 -4.31 11.64
C CYS A 68 7.63 -4.22 10.91
N SER A 69 7.63 -4.18 9.57
CA SER A 69 8.82 -4.02 8.73
C SER A 69 9.15 -2.56 8.43
N LEU A 70 8.19 -1.65 8.62
CA LEU A 70 8.40 -0.21 8.43
C LEU A 70 9.28 0.38 9.53
N ARG A 71 9.44 -0.33 10.67
CA ARG A 71 10.22 0.10 11.84
C ARG A 71 11.29 -0.93 12.20
N GLY A 72 12.45 -0.43 12.62
CA GLY A 72 13.51 -1.19 13.30
C GLY A 72 13.61 -0.72 14.74
N GLY A 73 12.91 -1.40 15.66
CA GLY A 73 12.73 -0.93 17.03
C GLY A 73 11.87 0.35 17.07
N ALA A 74 12.31 1.37 17.81
CA ALA A 74 11.60 2.64 17.91
C ALA A 74 11.65 3.48 16.62
N ASN A 75 12.62 3.21 15.74
CA ASN A 75 12.89 4.06 14.57
C ASN A 75 12.22 3.52 13.31
N LEU A 76 11.81 4.41 12.41
CA LEU A 76 11.46 4.02 11.04
C LEU A 76 12.68 3.40 10.34
N ALA A 77 12.46 2.31 9.62
CA ALA A 77 13.47 1.75 8.75
C ALA A 77 13.87 2.79 7.69
N ALA A 78 15.17 2.91 7.43
CA ALA A 78 15.68 3.88 6.46
C ALA A 78 15.06 3.67 5.07
N LEU A 79 14.86 2.39 4.71
CA LEU A 79 14.42 1.94 3.41
C LEU A 79 13.04 1.30 3.50
N GLN A 80 12.18 1.67 2.55
CA GLN A 80 10.77 1.29 2.50
C GLN A 80 10.45 0.64 1.16
N ASN A 81 9.74 -0.49 1.20
CA ASN A 81 9.33 -1.21 0.00
C ASN A 81 8.06 -0.59 -0.57
N VAL A 82 8.12 -0.24 -1.85
CA VAL A 82 7.00 0.36 -2.57
C VAL A 82 6.71 -0.41 -3.86
N ALA A 83 5.44 -0.42 -4.25
CA ALA A 83 4.99 -0.90 -5.55
C ALA A 83 4.57 0.27 -6.43
N GLU A 84 4.80 0.17 -7.74
CA GLU A 84 4.37 1.19 -8.68
C GLU A 84 2.84 1.36 -8.69
N VAL A 85 2.37 2.61 -8.68
CA VAL A 85 0.98 2.97 -8.94
C VAL A 85 0.90 3.67 -10.29
N ARG A 86 0.05 3.15 -11.19
CA ARG A 86 -0.04 3.63 -12.58
C ARG A 86 -1.45 3.49 -13.15
N PRO A 87 -1.78 4.24 -14.21
CA PRO A 87 -2.92 3.93 -15.05
C PRO A 87 -2.82 2.50 -15.59
N ILE A 88 -3.98 1.86 -15.75
CA ILE A 88 -4.03 0.60 -16.47
C ILE A 88 -3.68 0.82 -17.94
N LYS A 89 -2.95 -0.11 -18.55
CA LYS A 89 -2.66 -0.03 -19.98
C LYS A 89 -3.90 -0.47 -20.76
N GLU A 90 -4.08 0.11 -21.94
CA GLU A 90 -5.21 -0.20 -22.82
C GLU A 90 -5.34 -1.72 -23.11
N ASN A 91 -4.21 -2.38 -23.38
CA ASN A 91 -4.17 -3.83 -23.61
C ASN A 91 -4.39 -4.70 -22.36
N GLU A 92 -4.34 -4.11 -21.15
CA GLU A 92 -4.66 -4.77 -19.89
C GLU A 92 -6.13 -4.57 -19.49
N ALA A 93 -6.74 -3.44 -19.88
CA ALA A 93 -8.06 -3.00 -19.46
C ALA A 93 -9.18 -4.01 -19.80
N GLU A 94 -9.15 -4.62 -21.00
CA GLU A 94 -10.17 -5.60 -21.41
C GLU A 94 -10.19 -6.85 -20.51
N ARG A 95 -9.02 -7.24 -19.98
CA ARG A 95 -8.85 -8.46 -19.18
C ARG A 95 -8.98 -8.20 -17.69
N PHE A 96 -8.77 -6.96 -17.28
CA PHE A 96 -8.80 -6.54 -15.89
C PHE A 96 -10.05 -5.71 -15.64
N ARG A 97 -11.12 -6.42 -15.30
CA ARG A 97 -12.45 -5.91 -15.01
C ARG A 97 -13.02 -6.63 -13.79
N GLU A 98 -14.13 -6.14 -13.26
CA GLU A 98 -14.87 -6.82 -12.20
C GLU A 98 -15.13 -8.30 -12.53
N PRO A 99 -15.02 -9.22 -11.54
CA PRO A 99 -14.79 -8.99 -10.11
C PRO A 99 -13.29 -8.88 -9.74
N TRP A 100 -12.44 -8.47 -10.68
CA TRP A 100 -11.00 -8.24 -10.53
C TRP A 100 -10.17 -9.50 -10.31
N ASN A 101 -10.74 -10.69 -10.35
CA ASN A 101 -10.09 -11.96 -9.99
C ASN A 101 -9.09 -12.51 -11.04
N THR A 102 -8.96 -11.85 -12.19
CA THR A 102 -8.20 -12.38 -13.35
C THR A 102 -6.70 -12.13 -13.28
N ASN A 103 -6.26 -11.01 -12.71
CA ASN A 103 -4.85 -10.65 -12.60
C ASN A 103 -4.50 -10.24 -11.17
N LEU A 104 -4.09 -11.22 -10.36
CA LEU A 104 -3.72 -11.01 -8.96
C LEU A 104 -2.49 -10.12 -8.78
N LYS A 105 -1.70 -9.91 -9.84
CA LYS A 105 -0.51 -9.06 -9.80
C LYS A 105 -0.85 -7.57 -9.78
N LEU A 106 -2.08 -7.21 -10.14
CA LEU A 106 -2.55 -5.83 -10.18
C LEU A 106 -3.63 -5.65 -9.11
N PHE A 107 -3.46 -4.68 -8.22
CA PHE A 107 -4.51 -4.28 -7.28
C PHE A 107 -5.26 -3.07 -7.83
N PRO A 108 -6.58 -3.16 -8.05
CA PRO A 108 -7.37 -2.07 -8.62
C PRO A 108 -7.52 -0.93 -7.60
N LEU A 109 -7.33 0.31 -8.07
CA LEU A 109 -7.45 1.53 -7.29
C LEU A 109 -8.68 2.32 -7.75
N THR A 110 -9.86 1.73 -7.56
CA THR A 110 -11.13 2.31 -8.04
C THR A 110 -11.42 3.67 -7.42
N GLY A 111 -11.67 4.67 -8.27
CA GLY A 111 -11.90 6.04 -7.83
C GLY A 111 -10.66 6.76 -7.28
N PHE A 112 -9.44 6.28 -7.57
CA PHE A 112 -8.22 7.02 -7.25
C PHE A 112 -8.10 8.30 -8.07
N VAL A 113 -8.29 8.19 -9.39
CA VAL A 113 -8.46 9.31 -10.32
C VAL A 113 -9.82 9.16 -11.00
N GLU A 114 -10.58 10.24 -11.11
CA GLU A 114 -11.92 10.20 -11.69
C GLU A 114 -11.85 9.84 -13.19
N GLY A 115 -12.69 8.90 -13.61
CA GLY A 115 -12.76 8.46 -15.00
C GLY A 115 -11.62 7.53 -15.47
N GLU A 116 -10.61 7.28 -14.65
CA GLU A 116 -9.47 6.42 -15.00
C GLU A 116 -9.30 5.24 -14.04
N LEU A 117 -9.07 4.05 -14.60
CA LEU A 117 -8.70 2.89 -13.80
C LEU A 117 -7.20 2.89 -13.52
N TRP A 118 -6.86 3.08 -12.26
CA TRP A 118 -5.49 2.97 -11.78
C TRP A 118 -5.27 1.64 -11.07
N VAL A 119 -4.01 1.19 -11.03
CA VAL A 119 -3.61 -0.06 -10.39
C VAL A 119 -2.31 0.12 -9.63
N THR A 120 -2.17 -0.64 -8.54
CA THR A 120 -0.85 -0.96 -7.97
C THR A 120 -0.31 -2.22 -8.65
N ASP A 121 0.88 -2.15 -9.26
CA ASP A 121 1.51 -3.29 -9.95
C ASP A 121 2.53 -3.98 -9.04
N PHE A 122 2.15 -5.13 -8.49
CA PHE A 122 2.99 -5.91 -7.60
C PHE A 122 4.20 -6.57 -8.27
N ASN A 123 4.33 -6.54 -9.61
CA ASN A 123 5.57 -6.97 -10.27
C ASN A 123 6.62 -5.87 -10.31
N VAL A 124 6.23 -4.62 -10.10
CA VAL A 124 7.13 -3.47 -10.19
C VAL A 124 7.37 -2.96 -8.77
N LEU A 125 8.25 -3.68 -8.07
CA LEU A 125 8.67 -3.35 -6.72
C LEU A 125 9.98 -2.57 -6.74
N GLY A 126 10.11 -1.65 -5.81
CA GLY A 126 11.36 -0.95 -5.55
C GLY A 126 11.48 -0.57 -4.08
N THR A 127 12.60 0.06 -3.76
CA THR A 127 12.91 0.52 -2.42
C THR A 127 13.23 2.00 -2.45
N VAL A 128 12.70 2.74 -1.49
CA VAL A 128 12.87 4.20 -1.37
C VAL A 128 13.23 4.58 0.07
N HIS A 129 13.98 5.66 0.24
CA HIS A 129 14.27 6.16 1.58
C HIS A 129 13.01 6.81 2.18
N PHE A 130 12.71 6.59 3.47
CA PHE A 130 11.45 7.08 4.08
C PHE A 130 11.27 8.60 3.96
N LYS A 131 12.36 9.38 4.04
CA LYS A 131 12.34 10.84 3.81
C LYS A 131 11.77 11.27 2.45
N LEU A 132 11.81 10.40 1.44
CA LEU A 132 11.19 10.68 0.14
C LEU A 132 9.66 10.51 0.16
N LEU A 133 9.12 9.86 1.19
CA LEU A 133 7.68 9.67 1.39
C LEU A 133 7.05 10.77 2.25
N GLU A 134 7.86 11.41 3.09
CA GLU A 134 7.43 12.53 3.94
C GLU A 134 6.73 13.59 3.08
N GLN A 135 5.55 14.02 3.53
CA GLN A 135 4.80 15.10 2.86
C GLN A 135 4.40 14.79 1.41
N ARG A 136 4.48 13.54 0.94
CA ARG A 136 4.11 13.14 -0.43
C ARG A 136 2.86 12.27 -0.52
N ARG A 137 2.21 11.98 0.61
CA ARG A 137 1.02 11.12 0.67
C ARG A 137 -0.18 11.80 -0.02
N VAL A 138 -0.80 11.09 -0.96
CA VAL A 138 -1.98 11.54 -1.74
C VAL A 138 -3.22 10.69 -1.51
N ALA A 139 -3.08 9.48 -0.94
CA ALA A 139 -4.23 8.68 -0.52
C ALA A 139 -3.88 7.70 0.61
N CYS A 140 -4.91 7.34 1.40
CA CYS A 140 -4.85 6.29 2.42
C CYS A 140 -5.97 5.27 2.13
N LEU A 141 -5.67 3.98 2.23
CA LEU A 141 -6.73 2.95 2.17
C LEU A 141 -7.58 2.97 3.44
N THR A 142 -8.85 2.55 3.32
CA THR A 142 -9.68 2.13 4.47
C THR A 142 -9.17 0.81 5.05
N LEU A 143 -9.72 0.39 6.19
CA LEU A 143 -9.45 -0.94 6.76
C LEU A 143 -9.79 -2.05 5.75
N GLU A 144 -10.94 -1.96 5.09
CA GLU A 144 -11.42 -2.92 4.10
C GLU A 144 -10.58 -2.89 2.83
N GLY A 145 -10.20 -1.68 2.37
CA GLY A 145 -9.28 -1.51 1.24
C GLY A 145 -7.90 -2.11 1.53
N TRP A 146 -7.40 -1.94 2.75
CA TRP A 146 -6.15 -2.54 3.19
C TRP A 146 -6.24 -4.06 3.27
N ALA A 147 -7.33 -4.61 3.81
CA ALA A 147 -7.58 -6.05 3.83
C ALA A 147 -7.65 -6.64 2.42
N ALA A 148 -8.36 -5.98 1.49
CA ALA A 148 -8.44 -6.38 0.09
C ALA A 148 -7.06 -6.39 -0.59
N MET A 149 -6.26 -5.35 -0.35
CA MET A 149 -4.91 -5.23 -0.86
C MET A 149 -4.02 -6.36 -0.34
N GLN A 150 -4.02 -6.62 0.98
CA GLN A 150 -3.22 -7.69 1.56
C GLN A 150 -3.66 -9.08 1.10
N ARG A 151 -4.97 -9.34 1.01
CA ARG A 151 -5.51 -10.59 0.42
C ARG A 151 -4.96 -10.80 -0.99
N ARG A 152 -5.00 -9.75 -1.83
CA ARG A 152 -4.49 -9.84 -3.20
C ARG A 152 -2.99 -10.04 -3.25
N TYR A 153 -2.25 -9.30 -2.43
CA TYR A 153 -0.79 -9.42 -2.36
C TYR A 153 -0.38 -10.82 -1.90
N ALA A 154 -1.06 -11.40 -0.91
CA ALA A 154 -0.85 -12.79 -0.47
C ALA A 154 -1.19 -13.79 -1.58
N ALA A 155 -2.32 -13.63 -2.27
CA ALA A 155 -2.71 -14.49 -3.38
C ALA A 155 -1.71 -14.42 -4.56
N HIS A 156 -1.11 -13.25 -4.78
CA HIS A 156 -0.06 -13.07 -5.79
C HIS A 156 1.28 -13.71 -5.38
N SER A 157 1.77 -13.37 -4.19
CA SER A 157 3.13 -13.70 -3.73
C SER A 157 3.24 -15.10 -3.13
N LEU A 158 2.23 -15.53 -2.39
CA LEU A 158 2.20 -16.79 -1.64
C LEU A 158 1.25 -17.82 -2.23
N ARG A 159 0.39 -17.43 -3.18
CA ARG A 159 -0.67 -18.29 -3.76
C ARG A 159 -1.68 -18.79 -2.72
N ILE A 160 -1.87 -18.02 -1.66
CA ILE A 160 -2.85 -18.30 -0.61
C ILE A 160 -4.07 -17.39 -0.85
N ASP A 161 -5.26 -17.99 -0.97
CA ASP A 161 -6.52 -17.23 -0.93
C ASP A 161 -7.04 -17.22 0.50
N GLN A 162 -7.31 -16.02 1.01
CA GLN A 162 -7.87 -15.77 2.34
C GLN A 162 -9.15 -14.98 2.16
N SER A 163 -10.14 -15.16 3.03
CA SER A 163 -11.32 -14.30 2.97
C SER A 163 -10.96 -12.86 3.37
N ILE A 164 -11.66 -11.87 2.82
CA ILE A 164 -11.43 -10.47 3.16
C ILE A 164 -11.80 -10.20 4.63
N GLU A 165 -12.81 -10.89 5.16
CA GLU A 165 -13.28 -10.78 6.54
C GLU A 165 -12.22 -11.26 7.53
N LEU A 166 -11.60 -12.41 7.25
CA LEU A 166 -10.50 -12.93 8.06
C LEU A 166 -9.34 -11.93 8.04
N ARG A 167 -9.00 -11.41 6.87
CA ARG A 167 -7.89 -10.47 6.73
C ARG A 167 -8.16 -9.13 7.43
N ALA A 168 -9.39 -8.62 7.35
CA ALA A 168 -9.82 -7.42 8.05
C ALA A 168 -9.81 -7.60 9.57
N ALA A 169 -10.15 -8.80 10.07
CA ALA A 169 -10.03 -9.12 11.49
C ALA A 169 -8.56 -9.14 11.94
N ASP A 170 -7.67 -9.76 11.17
CA ASP A 170 -6.23 -9.87 11.49
C ASP A 170 -5.55 -8.51 11.65
N ILE A 171 -5.90 -7.54 10.80
CA ILE A 171 -5.25 -6.22 10.79
C ILE A 171 -5.96 -5.17 11.66
N ARG A 172 -7.08 -5.51 12.29
CA ARG A 172 -7.89 -4.55 13.04
C ARG A 172 -7.15 -3.94 14.22
N SER A 173 -6.34 -4.73 14.94
CA SER A 173 -5.53 -4.21 16.05
C SER A 173 -4.55 -3.15 15.58
N GLN A 174 -3.84 -3.42 14.48
CA GLN A 174 -2.89 -2.49 13.86
C GLN A 174 -3.58 -1.22 13.37
N TRP A 175 -4.78 -1.35 12.80
CA TRP A 175 -5.59 -0.20 12.39
C TRP A 175 -5.93 0.71 13.57
N ASN A 176 -6.41 0.14 14.68
CA ASN A 176 -6.74 0.89 15.89
C ASN A 176 -5.50 1.62 16.45
N GLU A 177 -4.33 0.99 16.45
CA GLU A 177 -3.08 1.63 16.87
C GLU A 177 -2.75 2.86 16.01
N ILE A 178 -2.96 2.77 14.69
CA ILE A 178 -2.73 3.88 13.77
C ILE A 178 -3.71 5.03 14.03
N GLU A 179 -4.98 4.73 14.32
CA GLU A 179 -5.98 5.77 14.65
C GLU A 179 -5.62 6.50 15.94
N ILE A 180 -5.25 5.76 16.99
CA ILE A 180 -4.81 6.34 18.26
C ILE A 180 -3.56 7.21 18.04
N TRP A 181 -2.59 6.70 17.27
CA TRP A 181 -1.38 7.44 16.94
C TRP A 181 -1.70 8.78 16.28
N GLU A 182 -2.52 8.72 15.23
CA GLU A 182 -2.89 9.88 14.45
C GLU A 182 -3.62 10.93 15.31
N GLU A 183 -4.54 10.48 16.16
CA GLU A 183 -5.22 11.34 17.12
C GLU A 183 -4.22 12.01 18.08
N CYS A 184 -3.31 11.25 18.68
CA CYS A 184 -2.28 11.78 19.57
C CYS A 184 -1.41 12.83 18.85
N CYS A 185 -0.90 12.52 17.66
CA CYS A 185 -0.07 13.46 16.90
C CYS A 185 -0.83 14.73 16.49
N SER A 186 -2.12 14.62 16.15
CA SER A 186 -2.96 15.78 15.83
C SER A 186 -3.14 16.74 17.02
N ARG A 187 -3.00 16.25 18.25
CA ARG A 187 -3.05 17.03 19.50
C ARG A 187 -1.68 17.61 19.91
N GLY A 188 -0.65 17.39 19.10
CA GLY A 188 0.70 17.90 19.36
C GLY A 188 1.58 16.97 20.22
N TYR A 189 1.14 15.74 20.51
CA TYR A 189 2.02 14.75 21.12
C TYR A 189 3.08 14.28 20.11
N THR A 190 4.35 14.42 20.48
CA THR A 190 5.47 13.91 19.68
C THR A 190 5.72 12.43 19.96
N ASP A 191 6.39 11.79 19.01
CA ASP A 191 6.75 10.34 19.00
C ASP A 191 7.44 9.85 20.29
N THR A 192 7.99 10.79 21.08
CA THR A 192 8.61 10.54 22.40
C THR A 192 7.65 10.09 23.50
N TYR A 193 6.33 10.19 23.30
CA TYR A 193 5.32 9.90 24.33
C TYR A 193 4.61 8.55 24.18
N LEU A 194 4.87 7.81 23.10
CA LEU A 194 4.29 6.49 22.95
C LEU A 194 5.14 5.51 23.76
N PRO A 195 4.54 4.74 24.70
CA PRO A 195 5.29 3.83 25.55
C PRO A 195 6.04 2.87 24.65
N SER A 196 7.37 2.90 24.71
CA SER A 196 8.19 1.87 24.08
C SER A 196 7.69 0.54 24.62
N SER A 197 7.08 -0.28 23.78
CA SER A 197 6.75 -1.66 24.12
C SER A 197 8.07 -2.39 24.31
N SER A 198 8.65 -2.25 25.50
CA SER A 198 9.81 -3.00 25.95
C SER A 198 9.36 -4.43 26.14
N HIS A 199 9.35 -5.20 25.05
CA HIS A 199 9.28 -6.65 25.17
C HIS A 199 10.62 -7.13 25.75
N PRO A 200 10.63 -7.80 26.91
CA PRO A 200 11.83 -8.45 27.39
C PRO A 200 12.19 -9.57 26.40
N THR A 201 13.42 -9.50 25.89
CA THR A 201 14.08 -10.59 25.15
C THR A 201 14.31 -11.81 26.02
#